data_AF-A0A7Y6DLZ4-F1
#
_entry.id   AF-A0A7Y6DLZ4-F1
#
_cell.length_a   1.000
_cell.length_b   1.000
_cell.length_c   1.000
_cell.angle_alpha   90.00
_cell.angle_beta   90.00
_cell.angle_gamma   90.00
#
_symmetry.space_group_name_H-M   'P 1'
#
loop_
_entity.id
_entity.type
_entity.pdbx_description
1 polymer ?
#
loop_
_entity_poly.entity_id
_entity_poly.type
_entity_poly.pdbx_seq_one_letter_code
_entity_poly.pdbx_strand_id
1 'polypeptide(L)'
;MAGTDGSGAGEWNRFAEGSVERLMLSALSERLGTPLRPRQLLLAEGVRVEVEGMDAAGTIVVQLVANQGSYKPSYRNKVMADMFKLLWLRAAAPAVERAAVVVSTVTARALNGWVAVAAADLGVEVYLFDGAGVVPFGEQS
;
A
#
# COMPACT_ATOMS: atom_id res chain seq x y z
N MET A 1 -32.91 1.11 -12.10
CA MET A 1 -32.93 0.32 -10.87
C MET A 1 -31.57 -0.34 -10.72
N ALA A 2 -30.69 0.23 -9.91
CA ALA A 2 -29.44 -0.40 -9.53
C ALA A 2 -29.67 -1.00 -8.14
N GLY A 3 -29.53 -2.33 -8.04
CA GLY A 3 -29.74 -3.05 -6.80
C GLY A 3 -28.69 -2.69 -5.75
N THR A 4 -29.15 -2.41 -4.54
CA THR A 4 -28.37 -2.49 -3.32
C THR A 4 -28.25 -3.95 -2.91
N ASP A 5 -27.05 -4.40 -2.57
CA ASP A 5 -26.72 -5.10 -1.31
C ASP A 5 -25.42 -5.89 -1.47
N GLY A 6 -24.37 -5.37 -0.87
CA GLY A 6 -23.15 -6.10 -0.58
C GLY A 6 -22.64 -5.56 0.74
N SER A 7 -22.88 -6.31 1.81
CA SER A 7 -22.27 -6.06 3.12
C SER A 7 -20.79 -5.71 2.96
N GLY A 8 -20.29 -4.75 3.75
CA GLY A 8 -18.88 -4.32 3.72
C GLY A 8 -17.84 -5.45 3.92
N ALA A 9 -18.28 -6.69 4.15
CA ALA A 9 -17.49 -7.91 4.09
C ALA A 9 -16.79 -8.12 2.73
N GLY A 10 -17.43 -7.74 1.60
CA GLY A 10 -16.88 -7.99 0.27
C GLY A 10 -15.62 -7.20 -0.06
N GLU A 11 -15.50 -5.97 0.44
CA GLU A 11 -14.34 -5.09 0.18
C GLU A 11 -13.08 -5.54 0.92
N TRP A 12 -13.25 -6.26 2.04
CA TRP A 12 -12.16 -6.71 2.91
C TRP A 12 -11.82 -8.18 2.76
N ASN A 13 -12.36 -8.88 1.75
CA ASN A 13 -12.20 -10.34 1.58
C ASN A 13 -10.73 -10.84 1.65
N ARG A 14 -9.74 -9.97 1.35
CA ARG A 14 -8.30 -10.29 1.46
C ARG A 14 -7.76 -10.20 2.89
N PHE A 15 -8.35 -9.38 3.75
CA PHE A 15 -7.84 -9.10 5.10
C PHE A 15 -8.88 -9.39 6.17
N ALA A 16 -8.57 -10.39 6.99
CA ALA A 16 -9.37 -10.70 8.16
C ALA A 16 -9.50 -9.48 9.08
N GLU A 17 -10.61 -9.42 9.82
CA GLU A 17 -10.77 -8.44 10.89
C GLU A 17 -9.64 -8.56 11.92
N GLY A 18 -9.08 -7.43 12.33
CA GLY A 18 -7.94 -7.38 13.25
C GLY A 18 -6.59 -7.78 12.66
N SER A 19 -6.49 -8.12 11.37
CA SER A 19 -5.19 -8.39 10.74
C SER A 19 -4.33 -7.12 10.68
N VAL A 20 -3.01 -7.30 10.74
CA VAL A 20 -2.07 -6.17 10.67
C VAL A 20 -2.25 -5.39 9.37
N GLU A 21 -2.46 -6.06 8.25
CA GLU A 21 -2.72 -5.43 6.95
C GLU A 21 -3.95 -4.53 6.98
N ARG A 22 -5.05 -5.01 7.58
CA ARG A 22 -6.28 -4.21 7.71
C ARG A 22 -6.06 -3.00 8.61
N LEU A 23 -5.32 -3.15 9.71
CA LEU A 23 -4.96 -2.04 10.60
C LEU A 23 -4.07 -1.01 9.88
N MET A 24 -3.04 -1.46 9.15
CA MET A 24 -2.15 -0.60 8.36
C MET A 24 -2.93 0.21 7.33
N LEU A 25 -3.83 -0.44 6.58
CA LEU A 25 -4.61 0.25 5.55
C LEU A 25 -5.65 1.21 6.12
N SER A 26 -6.26 0.85 7.27
CA SER A 26 -7.21 1.71 7.97
C SER A 26 -6.51 2.96 8.51
N ALA A 27 -5.35 2.79 9.15
CA ALA A 27 -4.53 3.91 9.64
C ALA A 27 -4.10 4.85 8.50
N LEU A 28 -3.71 4.31 7.33
CA LEU A 28 -3.40 5.15 6.17
C LEU A 28 -4.65 5.86 5.63
N SER A 29 -5.80 5.18 5.59
CA SER A 29 -7.07 5.79 5.16
C SER A 29 -7.42 6.99 6.03
N GLU A 30 -7.30 6.85 7.35
CA GLU A 30 -7.54 7.92 8.32
C GLU A 30 -6.57 9.08 8.11
N ARG A 31 -5.28 8.79 7.95
CA ARG A 31 -4.25 9.81 7.71
C ARG A 31 -4.53 10.61 6.44
N LEU A 32 -4.93 9.95 5.36
CA LEU A 32 -5.19 10.59 4.07
C LEU A 32 -6.59 11.21 3.98
N GLY A 33 -7.44 11.02 4.99
CA GLY A 33 -8.85 11.43 4.93
C GLY A 33 -9.64 10.76 3.80
N THR A 34 -9.14 9.65 3.26
CA THR A 34 -9.69 8.98 2.08
C THR A 34 -9.78 7.48 2.33
N PRO A 35 -10.96 6.86 2.22
CA PRO A 35 -11.10 5.42 2.39
C PRO A 35 -10.31 4.64 1.35
N LEU A 36 -9.39 3.78 1.80
CA LEU A 36 -8.67 2.84 0.97
C LEU A 36 -9.19 1.43 1.21
N ARG A 37 -9.38 0.66 0.13
CA ARG A 37 -9.84 -0.73 0.20
C ARG A 37 -8.99 -1.65 -0.68
N PRO A 38 -8.81 -2.92 -0.32
CA PRO A 38 -8.28 -3.92 -1.24
C PRO A 38 -9.10 -3.93 -2.54
N ARG A 39 -8.43 -3.84 -3.69
CA ARG A 39 -9.09 -3.80 -4.99
C ARG A 39 -8.27 -4.51 -6.06
N GLN A 40 -8.94 -4.89 -7.13
CA GLN A 40 -8.31 -5.37 -8.35
C GLN A 40 -8.45 -4.31 -9.44
N LEU A 41 -7.33 -3.94 -10.06
CA LEU A 41 -7.31 -3.13 -11.28
C LEU A 41 -7.37 -4.05 -12.50
N LEU A 42 -8.21 -3.69 -13.46
CA LEU A 42 -8.20 -4.25 -14.80
C LEU A 42 -7.53 -3.23 -15.72
N LEU A 43 -6.37 -3.58 -16.26
CA LEU A 43 -5.61 -2.75 -17.18
C LEU A 43 -5.99 -3.06 -18.63
N ALA A 44 -5.47 -2.27 -19.56
CA ALA A 44 -5.53 -2.58 -20.98
C ALA A 44 -4.99 -4.00 -21.25
N GLU A 45 -5.45 -4.63 -22.34
CA GLU A 45 -5.10 -6.01 -22.70
C GLU A 45 -5.58 -7.09 -21.70
N GLY A 46 -6.49 -6.73 -20.78
CA GLY A 46 -7.12 -7.68 -19.86
C GLY A 46 -6.24 -8.11 -18.68
N VAL A 47 -5.08 -7.47 -18.48
CA VAL A 47 -4.20 -7.75 -17.35
C VAL A 47 -4.88 -7.34 -16.04
N ARG A 48 -4.91 -8.27 -15.08
CA ARG A 48 -5.51 -8.05 -13.76
C ARG A 48 -4.44 -7.96 -12.69
N VAL A 49 -4.52 -6.91 -11.87
CA VAL A 49 -3.53 -6.64 -10.82
C VAL A 49 -4.25 -6.34 -9.52
N GLU A 50 -3.94 -7.09 -8.47
CA GLU A 50 -4.45 -6.79 -7.13
C GLU A 50 -3.58 -5.75 -6.45
N VAL A 51 -4.20 -4.81 -5.73
CA VAL A 51 -3.53 -3.91 -4.80
C VAL A 51 -4.15 -4.04 -3.42
N GLU A 52 -3.30 -3.96 -2.40
CA GLU A 52 -3.70 -4.07 -1.01
C GLU A 52 -4.55 -2.87 -0.57
N GLY A 53 -4.40 -1.71 -1.24
CA GLY A 53 -5.25 -0.56 -1.03
C GLY A 53 -5.42 0.29 -2.28
N MET A 54 -6.63 0.79 -2.50
CA MET A 54 -6.94 1.80 -3.49
C MET A 54 -8.15 2.62 -3.06
N ASP A 55 -8.15 3.91 -3.38
CA ASP A 55 -9.29 4.80 -3.17
C ASP A 55 -10.42 4.50 -4.17
N ALA A 56 -11.59 5.12 -3.95
CA ALA A 56 -12.74 4.89 -4.82
C ALA A 56 -12.52 5.39 -6.25
N ALA A 57 -11.72 6.44 -6.44
CA ALA A 57 -11.44 7.03 -7.75
C ALA A 57 -10.27 6.35 -8.49
N GLY A 58 -9.51 5.46 -7.82
CA GLY A 58 -8.34 4.80 -8.40
C GLY A 58 -7.14 5.74 -8.57
N THR A 59 -7.10 6.85 -7.84
CA THR A 59 -6.04 7.85 -7.88
C THR A 59 -4.88 7.54 -6.93
N ILE A 60 -5.12 6.73 -5.90
CA ILE A 60 -4.14 6.30 -4.91
C ILE A 60 -4.07 4.78 -4.92
N VAL A 61 -2.87 4.22 -5.09
CA VAL A 61 -2.63 2.78 -4.96
C VAL A 61 -1.60 2.48 -3.89
N VAL A 62 -1.83 1.39 -3.15
CA VAL A 62 -1.06 1.06 -1.94
C VAL A 62 -0.62 -0.40 -1.95
N GLN A 63 0.63 -0.63 -1.55
CA GLN A 63 1.15 -1.95 -1.17
C GLN A 63 1.46 -1.96 0.33
N LEU A 64 1.28 -3.11 0.97
CA LEU A 64 1.54 -3.30 2.40
C LEU A 64 2.65 -4.33 2.60
N VAL A 65 3.64 -3.99 3.43
CA VAL A 65 4.70 -4.91 3.87
C VAL A 65 4.58 -5.12 5.37
N ALA A 66 3.60 -5.94 5.74
CA ALA A 66 3.16 -6.18 7.11
C ALA A 66 4.00 -7.20 7.89
N ASN A 67 5.23 -7.51 7.46
CA ASN A 67 6.07 -8.51 8.12
C ASN A 67 6.26 -8.22 9.62
N GLN A 68 6.09 -9.26 10.44
CA GLN A 68 6.20 -9.21 11.91
C GLN A 68 7.39 -10.06 12.41
N GLY A 69 7.81 -9.79 13.65
CA GLY A 69 8.88 -10.54 14.32
C GLY A 69 10.29 -10.08 13.91
N SER A 70 11.22 -11.03 13.83
CA SER A 70 12.63 -10.72 13.51
C SER A 70 12.83 -10.33 12.05
N TYR A 71 13.87 -9.54 11.76
CA TYR A 71 14.18 -9.18 10.38
C TYR A 71 14.47 -10.42 9.57
N LYS A 72 14.14 -10.35 8.27
CA LYS A 72 14.76 -11.20 7.28
C LYS A 72 15.25 -10.31 6.13
N PRO A 73 16.47 -10.54 5.61
CA PRO A 73 16.96 -9.80 4.43
C PRO A 73 16.00 -9.83 3.24
N SER A 74 15.18 -10.89 3.12
CA SER A 74 14.14 -11.01 2.09
C SER A 74 13.04 -9.93 2.16
N TYR A 75 12.85 -9.25 3.30
CA TYR A 75 11.89 -8.15 3.41
C TYR A 75 12.28 -6.98 2.52
N ARG A 76 13.58 -6.74 2.33
CA ARG A 76 14.07 -5.75 1.36
C ARG A 76 13.65 -6.10 -0.07
N ASN A 77 13.71 -7.37 -0.43
CA ASN A 77 13.26 -7.81 -1.75
C ASN A 77 11.76 -7.59 -1.93
N LYS A 78 10.95 -7.82 -0.89
CA LYS A 78 9.51 -7.53 -0.93
C LYS A 78 9.23 -6.03 -1.11
N VAL A 79 9.90 -5.17 -0.35
CA VAL A 79 9.78 -3.69 -0.51
C VAL A 79 10.12 -3.27 -1.93
N MET A 80 11.24 -3.74 -2.48
CA MET A 80 11.65 -3.39 -3.85
C MET A 80 10.67 -3.92 -4.91
N ALA A 81 10.16 -5.15 -4.74
CA ALA A 81 9.16 -5.72 -5.65
C ALA A 81 7.85 -4.92 -5.65
N ASP A 82 7.41 -4.46 -4.47
CA ASP A 82 6.21 -3.65 -4.32
C ASP A 82 6.38 -2.26 -4.91
N MET A 83 7.54 -1.63 -4.70
CA MET A 83 7.89 -0.36 -5.34
C MET A 83 7.87 -0.50 -6.87
N PHE A 84 8.50 -1.55 -7.41
CA PHE A 84 8.49 -1.82 -8.85
C PHE A 84 7.07 -1.96 -9.39
N LYS A 85 6.22 -2.74 -8.71
CA LYS A 85 4.81 -2.91 -9.07
C LYS A 85 4.05 -1.58 -9.08
N LEU A 86 4.26 -0.74 -8.07
CA LEU A 86 3.62 0.56 -7.96
C LEU A 86 4.05 1.53 -9.07
N LEU A 87 5.34 1.57 -9.39
CA LEU A 87 5.87 2.40 -10.48
C LEU A 87 5.29 1.97 -11.82
N TRP A 88 5.23 0.67 -12.07
CA TRP A 88 4.61 0.14 -13.27
C TRP A 88 3.10 0.44 -13.31
N LEU A 89 2.38 0.32 -12.19
CA LEU A 89 0.95 0.67 -12.13
C LEU A 89 0.70 2.15 -12.46
N ARG A 90 1.53 3.07 -11.93
CA ARG A 90 1.46 4.50 -12.30
C ARG A 90 1.67 4.73 -13.79
N ALA A 91 2.56 3.98 -14.42
CA ALA A 91 2.79 4.08 -15.86
C ALA A 91 1.66 3.44 -16.70
N ALA A 92 1.07 2.35 -16.21
CA ALA A 92 0.09 1.54 -16.94
C ALA A 92 -1.37 2.01 -16.75
N ALA A 93 -1.67 2.73 -15.66
CA ALA A 93 -3.01 3.19 -15.32
C ALA A 93 -3.05 4.72 -15.21
N PRO A 94 -3.56 5.45 -16.21
CA PRO A 94 -3.51 6.92 -16.26
C PRO A 94 -4.20 7.64 -15.10
N ALA A 95 -5.16 6.98 -14.43
CA ALA A 95 -5.84 7.55 -13.27
C ALA A 95 -4.98 7.54 -12.00
N VAL A 96 -3.93 6.73 -11.93
CA VAL A 96 -3.12 6.57 -10.72
C VAL A 96 -2.13 7.72 -10.60
N GLU A 97 -2.40 8.62 -9.66
CA GLU A 97 -1.58 9.79 -9.39
C GLU A 97 -0.54 9.52 -8.30
N ARG A 98 -0.94 8.80 -7.25
CA ARG A 98 -0.16 8.55 -6.04
C ARG A 98 0.08 7.06 -5.82
N ALA A 99 1.32 6.71 -5.50
CA ALA A 99 1.72 5.35 -5.11
C ALA A 99 2.32 5.36 -3.72
N ALA A 100 1.84 4.48 -2.86
CA ALA A 100 2.34 4.37 -1.49
C ALA A 100 2.72 2.95 -1.10
N VAL A 101 3.78 2.80 -0.29
CA VAL A 101 4.10 1.59 0.44
C VAL A 101 3.96 1.87 1.93
N VAL A 102 3.21 1.03 2.65
CA VAL A 102 3.21 1.04 4.11
C VAL A 102 4.05 -0.12 4.63
N VAL A 103 5.02 0.16 5.48
CA VAL A 103 5.91 -0.83 6.09
C VAL A 103 5.69 -0.90 7.60
N SER A 104 5.82 -2.07 8.20
CA SER A 104 5.89 -2.19 9.66
C SER A 104 7.21 -1.63 10.21
N THR A 105 7.29 -1.33 11.51
CA THR A 105 8.55 -0.99 12.21
C THR A 105 9.65 -2.03 11.98
N VAL A 106 9.29 -3.31 11.97
CA VAL A 106 10.18 -4.43 11.66
C VAL A 106 10.73 -4.35 10.23
N THR A 107 9.96 -3.85 9.28
CA THR A 107 10.35 -3.75 7.87
C THR A 107 11.08 -2.44 7.57
N ALA A 108 10.94 -1.40 8.38
CA ALA A 108 11.56 -0.07 8.16
C ALA A 108 13.06 -0.13 7.79
N ARG A 109 13.82 -1.02 8.42
CA ARG A 109 15.26 -1.27 8.11
C ARG A 109 15.54 -1.73 6.67
N ALA A 110 14.54 -2.23 5.93
CA ALA A 110 14.64 -2.54 4.50
C ALA A 110 14.81 -1.28 3.64
N LEU A 111 14.42 -0.11 4.16
CA LEU A 111 14.52 1.18 3.48
C LEU A 111 15.90 1.84 3.65
N ASN A 112 16.79 1.27 4.47
CA ASN A 112 18.12 1.84 4.72
C ASN A 112 18.94 2.02 3.42
N GLY A 113 19.72 3.10 3.39
CA GLY A 113 20.57 3.44 2.25
C GLY A 113 19.75 3.89 1.04
N TRP A 114 20.12 3.42 -0.14
CA TRP A 114 19.56 3.92 -1.40
C TRP A 114 18.06 3.63 -1.59
N VAL A 115 17.47 2.69 -0.86
CA VAL A 115 16.05 2.31 -1.08
C VAL A 115 15.11 3.44 -0.73
N ALA A 116 15.29 4.11 0.42
CA ALA A 116 14.49 5.27 0.80
C ALA A 116 14.68 6.44 -0.17
N VAL A 117 15.93 6.70 -0.57
CA VAL A 117 16.26 7.76 -1.53
C VAL A 117 15.57 7.49 -2.87
N ALA A 118 15.69 6.27 -3.40
CA ALA A 118 15.04 5.89 -4.65
C ALA A 118 13.52 5.94 -4.57
N ALA A 119 12.91 5.60 -3.43
CA ALA A 119 11.48 5.75 -3.24
C ALA A 119 11.05 7.22 -3.37
N ALA A 120 11.76 8.13 -2.70
CA ALA A 120 11.50 9.57 -2.78
C ALA A 120 11.72 10.12 -4.20
N ASP A 121 12.85 9.81 -4.83
CA ASP A 121 13.18 10.27 -6.19
C ASP A 121 12.18 9.80 -7.25
N LEU A 122 11.64 8.60 -7.09
CA LEU A 122 10.66 8.01 -8.00
C LEU A 122 9.20 8.36 -7.62
N GLY A 123 9.00 9.18 -6.58
CA GLY A 123 7.68 9.62 -6.12
C GLY A 123 6.81 8.47 -5.57
N VAL A 124 7.44 7.49 -4.93
CA VAL A 124 6.74 6.47 -4.12
C VAL A 124 6.72 6.95 -2.68
N GLU A 125 5.52 7.25 -2.19
CA GLU A 125 5.32 7.63 -0.80
C GLU A 125 5.58 6.42 0.10
N VAL A 126 6.32 6.60 1.19
CA VAL A 126 6.59 5.53 2.14
C VAL A 126 6.05 5.93 3.50
N TYR A 127 5.28 5.04 4.10
CA TYR A 127 4.69 5.22 5.43
C TYR A 127 5.17 4.12 6.37
N LEU A 128 5.49 4.50 7.60
CA LEU A 128 5.80 3.60 8.69
C LEU A 128 4.54 3.38 9.53
N PHE A 129 4.15 2.11 9.71
CA PHE A 129 3.14 1.70 10.69
C PHE A 129 3.82 1.27 11.98
N ASP A 130 3.48 1.95 13.09
CA ASP A 130 4.06 1.73 14.42
C ASP A 130 3.19 0.85 15.34
N GLY A 131 2.04 0.38 14.84
CA GLY A 131 1.05 -0.38 15.60
C GLY A 131 -0.16 0.44 16.06
N ALA A 132 -0.04 1.76 16.12
CA ALA A 132 -1.12 2.68 16.49
C ALA A 132 -1.58 3.54 15.31
N GLY A 133 -0.66 3.92 14.43
CA GLY A 133 -0.96 4.75 13.26
C GLY A 133 0.11 4.65 12.20
N VAL A 134 0.02 5.53 11.19
CA VAL A 134 1.05 5.67 10.15
C VAL A 134 1.65 7.07 10.12
N VAL A 135 2.96 7.13 9.87
CA VAL A 135 3.72 8.38 9.67
C VAL A 135 4.57 8.30 8.40
N PRO A 136 4.81 9.41 7.68
CA PRO A 136 5.71 9.44 6.54
C PRO A 136 7.10 9.02 6.96
N PHE A 137 7.70 8.15 6.17
CA PHE A 137 9.05 7.70 6.41
C PHE A 137 10.03 8.81 6.00
N GLY A 138 10.89 9.24 6.92
CA GLY A 138 11.92 10.26 6.66
C GLY A 138 11.59 11.68 7.15
N GLU A 139 10.41 11.93 7.74
CA GLU A 139 10.11 13.23 8.41
C GLU A 139 10.81 13.41 9.77
N GLN A 140 11.71 12.49 10.13
CA GLN A 140 12.67 12.67 11.22
C GLN A 140 14.07 12.77 10.59
N SER A 141 14.46 13.97 10.19
CA SER A 141 15.86 14.36 10.00
C SER A 141 16.13 15.60 10.84
#